data_AF-A0AAV0WQV4-F1
#
_entry.id   AF-A0AAV0WQV4-F1
#
_cell.length_a   1.000
_cell.length_b   1.000
_cell.length_c   1.000
_cell.angle_alpha   90.00
_cell.angle_beta   90.00
_cell.angle_gamma   90.00
#
_symmetry.space_group_name_H-M   'P 1'
#
loop_
_entity.id
_entity.type
_entity.pdbx_description
1 polymer ?
#
loop_
_entity_poly.entity_id
_entity_poly.type
_entity_poly.pdbx_seq_one_letter_code
_entity_poly.pdbx_strand_id
1 'polypeptide(L)'
;MIKNKCLENVVPQKHLDYDESMVKYFGKHGCKQFISGKPIRFGYKMWCVNTNDGYLVNFELYQGKYPRENEKYNSIFGKAVSPLILMLEDLPNSKKHLPYSLYMNNLFTGINVFNYFKYLGFSAISTIRQNRIPKNCPLTDKKNFQKKNVEVLKLQ
;
A
#
# COMPACT_ATOMS: atom_id res chain seq x y z
N MET A 1 17.04 -8.15 -14.66
CA MET A 1 17.28 -7.45 -13.37
C MET A 1 16.22 -7.95 -12.36
N ILE A 2 16.50 -8.02 -11.05
CA ILE A 2 15.70 -8.76 -10.04
C ILE A 2 14.18 -8.53 -10.13
N LYS A 3 13.74 -7.29 -10.36
CA LYS A 3 12.32 -6.90 -10.48
C LYS A 3 11.56 -7.73 -11.53
N ASN A 4 12.15 -7.94 -12.72
CA ASN A 4 11.52 -8.74 -13.78
C ASN A 4 11.40 -10.21 -13.37
N LYS A 5 12.42 -10.76 -12.68
CA LYS A 5 12.36 -12.14 -12.19
C LYS A 5 11.23 -12.32 -11.17
N CYS A 6 11.00 -11.34 -10.30
CA CYS A 6 9.86 -11.36 -9.37
C CYS A 6 8.51 -11.41 -10.14
N LEU A 7 8.34 -10.55 -11.14
CA LEU A 7 7.10 -10.45 -11.94
C LEU A 7 6.83 -11.69 -12.80
N GLU A 8 7.87 -12.26 -13.40
CA GLU A 8 7.78 -13.45 -14.24
C GLU A 8 7.39 -14.68 -13.41
N ASN A 9 8.03 -14.85 -12.25
CA ASN A 9 7.91 -16.07 -11.43
C ASN A 9 6.80 -15.99 -10.36
N VAL A 10 6.13 -14.85 -10.19
CA VAL A 10 4.99 -14.78 -9.25
C VAL A 10 3.89 -15.76 -9.69
N VAL A 11 3.47 -16.63 -8.79
CA VAL A 11 2.22 -17.38 -8.92
C VAL A 11 1.10 -16.48 -8.41
N PRO A 12 0.11 -16.09 -9.24
CA PRO A 12 -0.92 -15.17 -8.80
C PRO A 12 -1.70 -15.72 -7.61
N GLN A 13 -1.78 -14.91 -6.55
CA GLN A 13 -2.63 -15.18 -5.39
C GLN A 13 -3.64 -14.06 -5.26
N LYS A 14 -4.83 -14.40 -4.74
CA LYS A 14 -5.91 -13.41 -4.57
C LYS A 14 -5.50 -12.28 -3.63
N HIS A 15 -4.78 -12.58 -2.56
CA HIS A 15 -4.47 -11.62 -1.50
C HIS A 15 -3.06 -11.07 -1.69
N LEU A 16 -2.97 -9.74 -1.83
CA LEU A 16 -1.70 -9.02 -1.94
C LEU A 16 -1.64 -7.92 -0.89
N ASP A 17 -0.52 -7.76 -0.22
CA ASP A 17 -0.27 -6.62 0.66
C ASP A 17 0.62 -5.59 -0.01
N TYR A 18 0.43 -4.33 0.38
CA TYR A 18 1.29 -3.22 0.01
C TYR A 18 1.72 -2.45 1.25
N ASP A 19 3.01 -2.50 1.55
CA ASP A 19 3.59 -1.90 2.74
C ASP A 19 5.05 -1.47 2.53
N GLU A 20 5.66 -0.95 3.59
CA GLU A 20 7.03 -0.46 3.61
C GLU A 20 8.00 -1.45 4.23
N SER A 21 9.06 -1.76 3.49
CA SER A 21 10.20 -2.54 3.98
C SER A 21 11.44 -1.65 4.14
N MET A 22 12.31 -2.03 5.09
CA MET A 22 13.56 -1.33 5.39
C MET A 22 14.76 -2.23 5.13
N VAL A 23 15.65 -1.82 4.24
CA VAL A 23 16.94 -2.48 4.00
C VAL A 23 18.02 -1.76 4.79
N LYS A 24 18.61 -2.45 5.77
CA LYS A 24 19.59 -1.90 6.71
C LYS A 24 20.79 -1.29 5.98
N TYR A 25 21.07 -0.01 6.23
CA TYR A 25 22.21 0.69 5.66
C TYR A 25 22.62 1.87 6.55
N PHE A 26 23.91 1.99 6.87
CA PHE A 26 24.44 3.02 7.77
C PHE A 26 25.33 4.06 7.09
N GLY A 27 25.72 3.86 5.84
CA GLY A 27 26.61 4.77 5.12
C GLY A 27 25.99 6.15 4.85
N LYS A 28 26.79 7.05 4.26
CA LYS A 28 26.39 8.43 3.95
C LYS A 28 25.83 8.49 2.52
N HIS A 29 24.54 8.20 2.36
CA HIS A 29 23.85 8.36 1.08
C HIS A 29 22.55 9.17 1.26
N GLY A 30 22.22 10.03 0.30
CA GLY A 30 21.08 10.95 0.39
C GLY A 30 19.71 10.27 0.43
N CYS A 31 19.58 9.08 -0.17
CA CYS A 31 18.32 8.31 -0.12
C CYS A 31 18.12 7.53 1.18
N LYS A 32 19.10 7.50 2.09
CA LYS A 32 18.96 6.83 3.39
C LYS A 32 17.84 7.49 4.20
N GLN A 33 16.91 6.68 4.69
CA GLN A 33 15.80 7.11 5.52
C GLN A 33 16.03 6.73 6.98
N PHE A 34 15.45 7.53 7.88
CA PHE A 34 15.28 7.19 9.29
C PHE A 34 13.79 7.03 9.59
N ILE A 35 13.40 5.87 10.12
CA ILE A 35 12.01 5.60 10.55
C ILE A 35 12.02 5.15 12.00
N SER A 36 11.47 6.01 12.87
CA SER A 36 11.31 5.68 14.29
C SER A 36 10.34 4.51 14.48
N GLY A 37 10.57 3.69 15.50
CA GLY A 37 9.69 2.57 15.86
C GLY A 37 9.83 1.29 15.03
N LYS A 38 10.58 1.30 13.92
CA LYS A 38 10.90 0.07 13.16
C LYS A 38 12.12 -0.65 13.78
N PRO A 39 12.24 -1.99 13.68
CA PRO A 39 13.43 -2.72 14.11
C PRO A 39 14.70 -2.24 13.39
N ILE A 40 14.60 -2.03 12.08
CA ILE A 40 15.64 -1.42 11.25
C ILE A 40 15.28 0.06 11.09
N ARG A 41 15.92 0.92 11.88
CA ARG A 41 15.61 2.36 11.92
C ARG A 41 16.32 3.18 10.84
N PHE A 42 17.52 2.75 10.42
CA PHE A 42 18.31 3.42 9.39
C PHE A 42 18.52 2.50 8.20
N GLY A 43 18.15 2.98 7.01
CA GLY A 43 18.27 2.16 5.82
C GLY A 43 17.62 2.76 4.60
N TYR A 44 17.55 1.96 3.54
CA TYR A 44 16.75 2.26 2.37
C TYR A 44 15.31 1.81 2.61
N LYS A 45 14.38 2.76 2.47
CA LYS A 45 12.95 2.47 2.50
C LYS A 45 12.52 1.99 1.11
N MET A 46 11.74 0.92 1.07
CA MET A 46 11.18 0.38 -0.16
C MET A 46 9.68 0.21 0.01
N TRP A 47 8.94 0.55 -1.04
CA TRP A 47 7.55 0.15 -1.17
C TRP A 47 7.52 -1.25 -1.76
N CYS A 48 6.77 -2.17 -1.18
CA CYS A 48 6.74 -3.56 -1.60
C CYS A 48 5.31 -4.02 -1.80
N VAL A 49 5.09 -4.79 -2.87
CA VAL A 49 3.88 -5.60 -3.06
C VAL A 49 4.26 -7.05 -2.82
N ASN A 50 3.58 -7.68 -1.87
CA ASN A 50 3.83 -9.05 -1.48
C ASN A 50 2.56 -9.89 -1.60
N THR A 51 2.73 -11.20 -1.80
CA THR A 51 1.65 -12.18 -1.64
C THR A 51 1.48 -12.53 -0.16
N ASN A 52 0.38 -13.19 0.17
CA ASN A 52 0.07 -13.61 1.54
C ASN A 52 1.10 -14.58 2.16
N ASP A 53 1.83 -15.35 1.35
CA ASP A 53 2.93 -16.21 1.79
C ASP A 53 4.30 -15.49 1.83
N GLY A 54 4.33 -14.19 1.54
CA GLY A 54 5.51 -13.35 1.65
C GLY A 54 6.35 -13.24 0.38
N TYR A 55 5.95 -13.82 -0.75
CA TYR A 55 6.67 -13.64 -2.01
C TYR A 55 6.64 -12.17 -2.45
N LEU A 56 7.81 -11.61 -2.73
CA LEU A 56 7.95 -10.25 -3.22
C LEU A 56 7.58 -10.18 -4.71
N VAL A 57 6.38 -9.68 -4.99
CA VAL A 57 5.84 -9.55 -6.35
C VAL A 57 6.53 -8.40 -7.08
N ASN A 58 6.59 -7.25 -6.43
CA ASN A 58 7.17 -6.04 -6.99
C ASN A 58 7.63 -5.10 -5.89
N PHE A 59 8.55 -4.19 -6.21
CA PHE A 59 9.03 -3.20 -5.26
C PHE A 59 9.55 -1.93 -5.93
N GLU A 60 9.60 -0.86 -5.15
CA GLU A 60 10.14 0.42 -5.59
C GLU A 60 10.94 1.11 -4.47
N LEU A 61 12.12 1.63 -4.81
CA LEU A 61 12.99 2.30 -3.86
C LEU A 61 12.49 3.73 -3.58
N TYR A 62 12.32 4.09 -2.31
CA TYR A 62 11.96 5.46 -1.94
C TYR A 62 13.18 6.37 -1.93
N GLN A 63 13.24 7.28 -2.90
CA GLN A 63 14.38 8.19 -3.14
C GLN A 63 14.00 9.68 -3.01
N GLY A 64 12.77 9.99 -2.61
CA GLY A 64 12.22 11.35 -2.57
C GLY A 64 11.75 11.86 -3.94
N LYS A 65 12.60 11.77 -4.98
CA LYS A 65 12.23 11.96 -6.39
C LYS A 65 12.28 10.62 -7.10
N TYR A 66 11.20 10.27 -7.79
CA TYR A 66 11.04 8.95 -8.39
C TYR A 66 11.28 9.03 -9.91
N PRO A 67 12.14 8.19 -10.52
CA PRO A 67 12.39 8.28 -11.96
C PRO A 67 11.18 7.98 -12.83
N ARG A 68 10.26 7.10 -12.39
CA ARG A 68 8.98 6.86 -13.08
C ARG A 68 7.83 7.63 -12.42
N GLU A 69 8.12 8.80 -11.86
CA GLU A 69 7.10 9.66 -11.26
C GLU A 69 6.00 9.97 -12.28
N ASN A 70 4.76 9.72 -11.88
CA ASN A 70 3.59 10.01 -12.69
C ASN A 70 2.80 11.11 -11.97
N GLU A 71 2.90 12.34 -12.48
CA GLU A 71 2.29 13.52 -11.87
C GLU A 71 0.76 13.39 -11.74
N LYS A 72 0.11 12.77 -12.74
CA LYS A 72 -1.32 12.48 -12.71
C LYS A 72 -1.67 11.55 -11.54
N TYR A 73 -0.93 10.45 -11.38
CA TYR A 73 -1.17 9.50 -10.27
C TYR A 73 -0.83 10.11 -8.92
N ASN A 74 0.21 10.92 -8.83
CA ASN A 74 0.53 11.66 -7.62
C ASN A 74 -0.58 12.63 -7.21
N SER A 75 -1.17 13.33 -8.17
CA SER A 75 -2.28 14.28 -7.93
C SER A 75 -3.54 13.55 -7.44
N ILE A 76 -3.87 12.41 -8.06
CA ILE A 76 -5.13 11.68 -7.76
C ILE A 76 -5.02 10.82 -6.51
N PHE A 77 -3.91 10.09 -6.36
CA PHE A 77 -3.73 9.04 -5.34
C PHE A 77 -2.72 9.40 -4.25
N GLY A 78 -1.88 10.40 -4.48
CA GLY A 78 -0.76 10.75 -3.60
C GLY A 78 0.50 9.94 -3.87
N LYS A 79 1.64 10.50 -3.45
CA LYS A 79 2.98 9.94 -3.69
C LYS A 79 3.21 8.54 -3.09
N ALA A 80 2.46 8.16 -2.06
CA ALA A 80 2.61 6.85 -1.42
C ALA A 80 1.88 5.73 -2.19
N VAL A 81 0.80 6.06 -2.91
CA VAL A 81 -0.04 5.08 -3.64
C VAL A 81 0.31 5.02 -5.12
N SER A 82 0.78 6.12 -5.71
CA SER A 82 1.23 6.18 -7.09
C SER A 82 2.20 5.03 -7.48
N PRO A 83 3.20 4.66 -6.65
CA PRO A 83 4.04 3.49 -6.93
C PRO A 83 3.28 2.16 -6.99
N LEU A 84 2.28 1.95 -6.12
CA LEU A 84 1.46 0.75 -6.14
C LEU A 84 0.71 0.61 -7.48
N ILE A 85 0.13 1.69 -7.98
CA ILE A 85 -0.58 1.66 -9.28
C ILE A 85 0.38 1.25 -10.39
N LEU A 86 1.57 1.84 -10.44
CA LEU A 86 2.59 1.50 -11.43
C LEU A 86 3.08 0.06 -11.28
N MET A 87 3.23 -0.43 -10.04
CA MET A 87 3.65 -1.82 -9.78
C MET A 87 2.59 -2.85 -10.19
N LEU A 88 1.31 -2.54 -10.04
CA LEU A 88 0.21 -3.35 -10.56
C LEU A 88 0.16 -3.27 -12.09
N GLU A 89 0.53 -2.12 -12.66
CA GLU A 89 0.62 -1.97 -14.11
C GLU A 89 1.76 -2.77 -14.75
N ASP A 90 2.84 -2.98 -14.01
CA ASP A 90 4.01 -3.78 -14.42
C ASP A 90 3.72 -5.30 -14.41
N LEU A 91 2.60 -5.75 -13.83
CA LEU A 91 2.22 -7.17 -13.85
C LEU A 91 2.04 -7.66 -15.30
N PRO A 92 2.45 -8.91 -15.61
CA PRO A 92 2.17 -9.51 -16.92
C PRO A 92 0.68 -9.45 -17.25
N ASN A 93 0.33 -9.25 -18.53
CA ASN A 93 -1.07 -9.12 -18.96
C ASN A 93 -1.96 -10.30 -18.52
N SER A 94 -1.41 -11.52 -18.49
CA SER A 94 -2.11 -12.72 -18.00
C SER A 94 -2.43 -12.69 -16.51
N LYS A 95 -1.78 -11.81 -15.74
CA LYS A 95 -1.90 -11.69 -14.28
C LYS A 95 -2.50 -10.35 -13.84
N LYS A 96 -2.38 -9.29 -14.63
CA LYS A 96 -2.72 -7.90 -14.27
C LYS A 96 -4.21 -7.66 -13.99
N HIS A 97 -5.10 -8.39 -14.64
CA HIS A 97 -6.55 -8.20 -14.54
C HIS A 97 -7.26 -9.22 -13.64
N LEU A 98 -6.50 -10.00 -12.86
CA LEU A 98 -7.07 -10.95 -11.90
C LEU A 98 -7.73 -10.21 -10.72
N PRO A 99 -8.78 -10.77 -10.09
CA PRO A 99 -9.55 -10.09 -9.05
C PRO A 99 -8.81 -10.07 -7.70
N TYR A 100 -7.75 -9.27 -7.61
CA TYR A 100 -6.95 -9.14 -6.40
C TYR A 100 -7.71 -8.48 -5.25
N SER A 101 -7.31 -8.83 -4.03
CA SER A 101 -7.72 -8.22 -2.77
C SER A 101 -6.50 -7.59 -2.12
N LEU A 102 -6.43 -6.26 -2.15
CA LEU A 102 -5.30 -5.47 -1.68
C LEU A 102 -5.42 -5.15 -0.18
N TYR A 103 -4.34 -5.36 0.57
CA TYR A 103 -4.27 -5.03 1.99
C TYR A 103 -3.24 -3.93 2.20
N MET A 104 -3.64 -2.85 2.86
CA MET A 104 -2.80 -1.66 3.00
C MET A 104 -2.94 -1.03 4.38
N ASN A 105 -1.86 -0.40 4.84
CA ASN A 105 -1.90 0.45 6.03
C ASN A 105 -2.60 1.81 5.74
N ASN A 106 -2.83 2.61 6.79
CA ASN A 106 -3.53 3.89 6.66
C ASN A 106 -2.78 4.99 5.89
N LEU A 107 -1.50 4.81 5.58
CA LEU A 107 -0.72 5.75 4.78
C LEU A 107 -1.21 5.75 3.33
N PHE A 108 -1.65 4.59 2.84
CA PHE A 108 -2.00 4.33 1.44
C PHE A 108 -3.50 4.50 1.15
N THR A 109 -4.26 4.96 2.14
CA THR A 109 -5.72 5.01 2.06
C THR A 109 -6.25 6.34 1.55
N GLY A 110 -7.24 6.28 0.66
CA GLY A 110 -8.04 7.43 0.22
C GLY A 110 -9.26 6.97 -0.58
N ILE A 111 -10.33 7.78 -0.63
CA ILE A 111 -11.57 7.41 -1.34
C ILE A 111 -11.32 7.23 -2.85
N ASN A 112 -10.55 8.14 -3.46
CA ASN A 112 -10.19 8.03 -4.87
C ASN A 112 -9.44 6.74 -5.19
N VAL A 113 -8.59 6.27 -4.25
CA VAL A 113 -7.85 5.01 -4.37
C VAL A 113 -8.81 3.82 -4.42
N PHE A 114 -9.77 3.76 -3.49
CA PHE A 114 -10.77 2.68 -3.47
C PHE A 114 -11.69 2.68 -4.68
N ASN A 115 -12.14 3.85 -5.13
CA ASN A 115 -12.95 3.96 -6.35
C ASN A 115 -12.19 3.45 -7.57
N TYR A 116 -10.90 3.77 -7.65
CA TYR A 116 -10.05 3.31 -8.75
C TYR A 116 -9.79 1.79 -8.68
N PHE A 117 -9.53 1.22 -7.50
CA PHE A 117 -9.43 -0.23 -7.36
C PHE A 117 -10.71 -0.96 -7.71
N LYS A 118 -11.88 -0.44 -7.30
CA LYS A 118 -13.17 -0.98 -7.72
C LYS A 118 -13.33 -0.95 -9.24
N TYR A 119 -12.94 0.15 -9.90
CA TYR A 119 -12.96 0.25 -11.36
C TYR A 119 -12.06 -0.80 -12.03
N LEU A 120 -10.90 -1.11 -11.44
CA LEU A 120 -10.01 -2.16 -11.91
C LEU A 120 -10.49 -3.59 -11.60
N GLY A 121 -11.60 -3.76 -10.88
CA GLY A 121 -12.09 -5.07 -10.44
C GLY A 121 -11.38 -5.62 -9.20
N PHE A 122 -10.62 -4.79 -8.48
CA PHE A 122 -9.94 -5.17 -7.25
C PHE A 122 -10.78 -4.85 -6.02
N SER A 123 -10.67 -5.71 -5.02
CA SER A 123 -11.10 -5.41 -3.66
C SER A 123 -9.92 -4.79 -2.90
N ALA A 124 -10.19 -3.96 -1.90
CA ALA A 124 -9.15 -3.41 -1.05
C ALA A 124 -9.63 -3.23 0.38
N ILE A 125 -8.74 -3.47 1.34
CA ILE A 125 -8.96 -3.34 2.78
C ILE A 125 -7.82 -2.47 3.35
N SER A 126 -8.19 -1.44 4.10
CA SER A 126 -7.23 -0.62 4.84
C SER A 126 -7.93 0.09 6.00
N THR A 127 -7.13 0.63 6.92
CA THR A 127 -7.61 1.57 7.94
C THR A 127 -7.56 2.99 7.39
N ILE A 128 -8.55 3.84 7.69
CA ILE A 128 -8.54 5.24 7.24
C ILE A 128 -8.29 6.19 8.42
N ARG A 129 -7.43 7.19 8.23
CA ARG A 129 -7.26 8.26 9.22
C ARG A 129 -8.47 9.19 9.19
N GLN A 130 -8.94 9.62 10.36
CA GLN A 130 -10.14 10.46 10.48
C GLN A 130 -10.05 11.76 9.64
N ASN A 131 -8.85 12.36 9.56
CA ASN A 131 -8.62 13.56 8.77
C ASN A 131 -8.63 13.35 7.24
N ARG A 132 -8.73 12.09 6.77
CA ARG A 132 -8.89 11.75 5.34
C ARG A 132 -10.32 11.41 4.96
N ILE A 133 -11.24 11.42 5.92
CA ILE A 133 -12.67 11.23 5.68
C ILE A 133 -13.26 12.57 5.24
N PRO A 134 -14.01 12.65 4.11
CA PRO A 134 -14.69 13.87 3.70
C PRO A 134 -15.67 14.35 4.77
N LYS A 135 -15.78 15.67 4.94
CA LYS A 135 -16.67 16.28 5.94
C LYS A 135 -18.15 15.92 5.74
N ASN A 136 -18.56 15.59 4.52
CA ASN A 136 -19.91 15.18 4.17
C ASN A 136 -20.13 13.65 4.28
N CYS A 137 -19.15 12.89 4.75
CA CYS A 137 -19.31 11.46 4.95
C CYS A 137 -20.16 11.22 6.22
N PRO A 138 -21.27 10.48 6.15
CA PRO A 138 -22.17 10.24 7.28
C PRO A 138 -21.60 9.18 8.26
N LEU A 139 -20.29 9.21 8.51
CA LEU A 139 -19.65 8.35 9.50
C LEU A 139 -19.84 8.95 10.89
N THR A 140 -20.20 8.10 11.84
CA THR A 140 -20.40 8.53 13.23
C THR A 140 -19.09 9.06 13.80
N ASP A 141 -19.15 10.22 14.45
CA ASP A 141 -17.98 10.80 15.12
C ASP A 141 -17.36 9.83 16.11
N LYS A 142 -16.02 9.80 16.17
CA LYS A 142 -15.24 8.89 17.02
C LYS A 142 -15.69 8.92 18.49
N LYS A 143 -16.01 10.11 19.00
CA LYS A 143 -16.50 10.31 20.39
C LYS A 143 -17.85 9.63 20.64
N ASN A 144 -18.72 9.60 19.64
CA ASN A 144 -20.04 8.98 19.72
C ASN A 144 -19.96 7.47 19.45
N PHE A 145 -18.99 7.03 18.63
CA PHE A 145 -18.72 5.63 18.38
C PHE A 145 -18.18 4.90 19.62
N GLN A 146 -17.24 5.51 20.36
CA GLN A 146 -16.69 4.92 21.60
C GLN A 146 -17.73 4.76 22.73
N LYS A 147 -18.85 5.50 22.68
CA LYS A 147 -19.95 5.42 23.66
C LYS A 147 -20.99 4.36 23.31
N LYS A 148 -20.99 3.84 22.08
CA LYS A 148 -21.91 2.77 21.64
C LYS A 148 -21.21 1.41 21.82
N ASN A 149 -21.50 0.77 22.95
CA ASN A 149 -21.40 -0.67 23.23
C ASN A 149 -20.09 -1.39 22.85
N VAL A 150 -19.26 -1.65 23.88
CA VAL A 150 -18.48 -2.88 23.93
C VAL A 150 -19.46 -4.02 24.26
N GLU A 151 -20.29 -4.43 23.29
CA GLU A 151 -20.89 -5.76 23.33
C GLU A 151 -19.81 -6.71 22.80
N VAL A 152 -19.12 -7.34 23.75
CA VAL A 152 -18.19 -8.43 23.47
C VAL A 152 -18.97 -9.51 22.72
N LEU A 153 -18.68 -9.67 21.43
CA LEU A 153 -19.05 -10.87 20.68
C LEU A 153 -18.35 -12.06 21.36
N LYS A 154 -19.02 -12.65 22.35
CA LYS A 154 -18.69 -13.97 22.86
C LYS A 154 -19.09 -14.94 21.74
N LEU A 155 -18.09 -15.38 20.97
CA LEU A 155 -18.23 -16.55 20.12
C LEU A 155 -18.49 -17.75 21.05
N GLN A 156 -19.64 -18.41 20.85
CA GLN A 156 -19.94 -19.73 21.40
C GLN A 156 -19.14 -20.81 20.67
#